data_AF-A0A8T6P0D9-F1
#
_entry.id   AF-A0A8T6P0D9-F1
#
_cell.length_a   1.000
_cell.length_b   1.000
_cell.length_c   1.000
_cell.angle_alpha   90.00
_cell.angle_beta   90.00
_cell.angle_gamma   90.00
#
_symmetry.space_group_name_H-M   'P 1'
#
loop_
_entity.id
_entity.type
_entity.pdbx_description
1 polymer ?
#
loop_
_entity_poly.entity_id
_entity_poly.type
_entity_poly.pdbx_seq_one_letter_code
_entity_poly.pdbx_strand_id
1 'polypeptide(L)'
;MAVDFSDNQTVRLTAFCGHCQAYGLVAVQTPNTVMLSCPACGRRLHTFYTDPDLRRIAQAVGEQAANRIAETDLLVQVPQKANALYGLLRRYIGEHGYAPTQREAARLMGWKSTNTVRHHLEVLEQVGLIERDYGEARGLRLPYA
;
A
#
# COMPACT_ATOMS: atom_id res chain seq x y z
N MET A 1 3.77 28.36 18.79
CA MET A 1 2.62 27.48 19.07
C MET A 1 3.01 26.07 18.68
N ALA A 2 3.20 25.20 19.66
CA ALA A 2 3.43 23.78 19.41
C ALA A 2 2.09 23.17 18.98
N VAL A 3 2.08 22.52 17.83
CA VAL A 3 0.90 21.83 17.32
C VAL A 3 0.98 20.40 17.85
N ASP A 4 -0.09 19.93 18.47
CA ASP A 4 -0.23 18.59 19.02
C ASP A 4 -0.51 17.59 17.88
N PHE A 5 0.22 16.47 17.82
CA PHE A 5 0.36 15.59 16.64
C PHE A 5 -0.34 14.23 16.83
N SER A 6 -1.61 14.24 17.22
CA SER A 6 -2.31 13.04 17.69
C SER A 6 -3.32 12.40 16.71
N ASP A 7 -3.48 12.88 15.47
CA ASP A 7 -4.48 12.34 14.53
C ASP A 7 -3.94 12.11 13.10
N ASN A 8 -4.39 11.02 12.48
CA ASN A 8 -4.06 10.55 11.12
C ASN A 8 -4.63 11.53 10.07
N GLN A 9 -3.91 12.63 9.80
CA GLN A 9 -4.44 13.74 8.99
C GLN A 9 -4.37 13.46 7.48
N THR A 10 -5.48 13.80 6.80
CA THR A 10 -5.60 13.75 5.34
C THR A 10 -5.68 15.18 4.80
N VAL A 11 -4.70 15.59 3.98
CA VAL A 11 -4.60 16.94 3.42
C VAL A 11 -4.76 16.90 1.91
N ARG A 12 -5.68 17.68 1.35
CA ARG A 12 -5.77 17.87 -0.12
C ARG A 12 -4.72 18.89 -0.56
N LEU A 13 -3.87 18.48 -1.47
CA LEU A 13 -2.83 19.30 -2.07
C LEU A 13 -3.30 19.84 -3.42
N THR A 14 -2.98 21.11 -3.67
CA THR A 14 -3.19 21.78 -4.95
C THR A 14 -2.09 21.40 -5.94
N ALA A 15 -1.93 20.10 -6.17
CA ALA A 15 -0.98 19.49 -7.08
C ALA A 15 -1.74 18.60 -8.09
N PHE A 16 -1.10 18.30 -9.22
CA PHE A 16 -1.65 17.42 -10.26
C PHE A 16 -0.94 16.07 -10.25
N CYS A 17 -1.67 15.02 -10.64
CA CYS A 17 -1.12 13.70 -10.84
C CYS A 17 -0.30 13.67 -12.14
N GLY A 18 1.00 13.33 -12.08
CA GLY A 18 1.83 13.19 -13.29
C GLY A 18 1.38 12.09 -14.24
N HIS A 19 0.48 11.19 -13.81
CA HIS A 19 -0.04 10.11 -14.65
C HIS A 19 -1.34 10.46 -15.38
N CYS A 20 -2.38 10.87 -14.67
CA CYS A 20 -3.69 11.18 -15.25
C CYS A 20 -4.01 12.67 -15.33
N GLN A 21 -3.08 13.54 -14.91
CA GLN A 21 -3.21 15.00 -14.88
C GLN A 21 -4.34 15.56 -14.01
N ALA A 22 -5.05 14.71 -13.26
CA ALA A 22 -6.07 15.16 -12.33
C ALA A 22 -5.47 15.97 -11.17
N TYR A 23 -6.15 17.06 -10.82
CA TYR A 23 -5.80 17.92 -9.68
C TYR A 23 -6.35 17.38 -8.36
N GLY A 24 -5.75 17.82 -7.25
CA GLY A 24 -6.25 17.54 -5.91
C GLY A 24 -5.70 16.24 -5.35
N LEU A 25 -4.37 16.07 -5.39
CA LEU A 25 -3.69 14.97 -4.70
C LEU A 25 -4.03 14.98 -3.21
N VAL A 26 -4.02 13.80 -2.59
CA VAL A 26 -4.33 13.61 -1.18
C VAL A 26 -3.06 13.14 -0.47
N ALA A 27 -2.62 13.89 0.53
CA ALA A 27 -1.57 13.47 1.44
C ALA A 27 -2.20 12.81 2.66
N VAL A 28 -1.79 11.57 2.97
CA VAL A 28 -2.16 10.84 4.19
C VAL A 28 -0.92 10.78 5.07
N GLN A 29 -0.96 11.45 6.21
CA GLN A 29 0.15 11.48 7.16
C GLN A 29 -0.10 10.47 8.29
N THR A 30 0.80 9.48 8.38
CA THR A 30 0.97 8.61 9.55
C THR A 30 2.13 9.15 10.41
N PRO A 31 2.38 8.60 11.61
CA PRO A 31 3.47 9.08 12.47
C PRO A 31 4.86 9.08 11.80
N ASN A 32 5.10 8.14 10.88
CA ASN A 32 6.42 7.92 10.28
C ASN A 32 6.46 8.18 8.77
N THR A 33 5.32 8.45 8.14
CA THR A 33 5.22 8.52 6.66
C THR A 33 4.17 9.53 6.21
N VAL A 34 4.42 10.21 5.10
CA VAL A 34 3.42 11.00 4.36
C VAL A 34 3.24 10.39 3.00
N MET A 35 2.07 9.79 2.74
CA MET A 35 1.75 9.15 1.46
C MET A 35 0.89 10.08 0.59
N LEU A 36 1.35 10.39 -0.61
CA LEU A 36 0.56 11.10 -1.62
C LEU A 36 -0.20 10.11 -2.50
N SER A 37 -1.50 10.31 -2.68
CA SER A 37 -2.34 9.53 -3.58
C SER A 37 -3.18 10.44 -4.49
N CYS A 38 -3.43 10.00 -5.72
CA CYS A 38 -4.35 10.65 -6.64
C CYS A 38 -5.74 10.03 -6.50
N PRO A 39 -6.78 10.81 -6.15
CA PRO A 39 -8.13 10.26 -5.99
C PRO A 39 -8.80 9.87 -7.31
N ALA A 40 -8.33 10.39 -8.45
CA ALA A 40 -8.95 10.14 -9.76
C ALA A 40 -8.52 8.81 -10.38
N CYS A 41 -7.23 8.47 -10.31
CA CYS A 41 -6.69 7.22 -10.88
C CYS A 41 -6.22 6.22 -9.81
N GLY A 42 -6.34 6.57 -8.53
CA GLY A 42 -5.90 5.71 -7.41
C GLY A 42 -4.38 5.51 -7.37
N ARG A 43 -3.57 6.35 -8.02
CA ARG A 43 -2.11 6.18 -8.05
C ARG A 43 -1.48 6.79 -6.80
N ARG A 44 -0.59 6.05 -6.14
CA ARG A 44 0.28 6.59 -5.10
C ARG A 44 1.49 7.23 -5.75
N LEU A 45 1.79 8.46 -5.34
CA LEU A 45 2.79 9.28 -5.99
C LEU A 45 4.08 9.32 -5.17
N HIS A 46 4.04 9.43 -3.84
CA HIS A 46 5.25 9.43 -3.00
C HIS A 46 4.96 9.09 -1.54
N THR A 47 5.92 8.45 -0.86
CA THR A 47 5.98 8.33 0.60
C THR A 47 7.15 9.15 1.13
N PHE A 48 6.90 10.22 1.89
CA PHE A 48 7.94 10.96 2.59
C PHE A 48 8.10 10.43 4.01
N TYR A 49 9.31 10.06 4.40
CA TYR A 49 9.63 9.83 5.79
C TYR A 49 9.78 11.19 6.49
N THR A 50 9.21 11.34 7.67
CA THR A 50 9.36 12.55 8.50
C THR A 50 10.74 12.63 9.16
N ASP A 51 11.51 11.54 9.10
CA ASP A 51 12.89 11.46 9.57
C ASP A 51 13.88 12.16 8.58
N PRO A 52 14.65 13.16 9.03
CA PRO A 52 15.62 13.89 8.21
C PRO A 52 16.72 13.03 7.56
N ASP A 53 17.14 11.93 8.19
CA ASP A 53 18.21 11.07 7.67
C ASP A 53 17.68 10.14 6.57
N LEU A 54 16.45 9.66 6.70
CA LEU A 54 15.76 8.90 5.65
C LEU A 54 15.41 9.77 4.44
N ARG A 55 15.23 11.09 4.62
CA ARG A 55 14.95 12.04 3.54
C ARG A 55 16.12 12.19 2.56
N ARG A 56 17.38 12.17 3.04
CA ARG A 56 18.57 12.18 2.18
C ARG A 56 18.72 10.86 1.41
N ILE A 57 18.40 9.74 2.06
CA ILE A 57 18.42 8.42 1.45
C ILE A 57 17.38 8.39 0.32
N ALA A 58 16.11 8.72 0.59
CA ALA A 58 15.04 8.71 -0.42
C ALA A 58 15.36 9.54 -1.68
N GLN A 59 16.04 10.69 -1.54
CA GLN A 59 16.50 11.51 -2.66
C GLN A 59 17.65 10.88 -3.46
N ALA A 60 18.48 10.05 -2.82
CA ALA A 60 19.62 9.37 -3.44
C ALA A 60 19.28 7.99 -4.03
N VAL A 61 18.26 7.27 -3.54
CA VAL A 61 18.06 5.85 -3.91
C VAL A 61 17.03 5.61 -5.03
N GLY A 62 16.31 6.64 -5.48
CA GLY A 62 15.32 6.50 -6.57
C GLY A 62 14.01 5.82 -6.14
N GLU A 63 12.95 6.08 -6.90
CA GLU A 63 11.55 5.73 -6.57
C GLU A 63 11.35 4.24 -6.23
N GLN A 64 12.05 3.34 -6.94
CA GLN A 64 11.94 1.90 -6.68
C GLN A 64 12.60 1.45 -5.38
N ALA A 65 13.68 2.09 -4.95
CA ALA A 65 14.32 1.73 -3.69
C ALA A 65 13.53 2.27 -2.49
N ALA A 66 12.94 3.47 -2.60
CA ALA A 66 12.02 3.99 -1.60
C ALA A 66 10.79 3.07 -1.43
N ASN A 67 10.21 2.58 -2.53
CA ASN A 67 9.09 1.62 -2.48
C ASN A 67 9.46 0.33 -1.76
N ARG A 68 10.67 -0.21 -2.00
CA ARG A 68 11.15 -1.43 -1.31
C ARG A 68 11.32 -1.23 0.19
N ILE A 69 11.81 -0.07 0.62
CA ILE A 69 11.97 0.24 2.05
C ILE A 69 10.59 0.33 2.70
N ALA A 70 9.68 1.12 2.12
CA ALA A 70 8.30 1.25 2.61
C ALA A 70 7.56 -0.09 2.65
N GLU A 71 7.68 -0.91 1.60
CA GLU A 71 7.12 -2.27 1.55
C GLU A 71 7.62 -3.12 2.73
N THR A 72 8.94 -3.10 2.97
CA THR A 72 9.58 -3.86 4.04
C THR A 72 9.09 -3.39 5.42
N ASP A 73 9.05 -2.08 5.66
CA ASP A 73 8.62 -1.50 6.93
C ASP A 73 7.15 -1.84 7.25
N LEU A 74 6.28 -1.84 6.24
CA LEU A 74 4.87 -2.20 6.40
C LEU A 74 4.69 -3.71 6.62
N LEU A 75 5.50 -4.54 5.98
CA LEU A 75 5.46 -6.00 6.13
C LEU A 75 5.83 -6.48 7.54
N VAL A 76 6.61 -5.68 8.29
CA VAL A 76 6.93 -5.95 9.71
C VAL A 76 5.74 -5.68 10.64
N GLN A 77 4.80 -4.83 10.23
CA GLN A 77 3.66 -4.41 11.05
C GLN A 77 2.46 -5.36 10.99
N VAL A 78 2.49 -6.35 10.09
CA VAL A 78 1.37 -7.28 9.88
C VAL A 78 1.67 -8.68 10.46
N PRO A 79 0.65 -9.44 10.86
CA PRO A 79 0.83 -10.82 11.32
C PRO A 79 1.50 -11.69 10.26
N GLN A 80 2.26 -12.68 10.70
CA GLN A 80 3.02 -13.60 9.82
C GLN A 80 2.16 -14.21 8.71
N LYS A 81 0.91 -14.57 9.00
CA LYS A 81 -0.02 -15.12 8.00
C LYS A 81 -0.43 -14.10 6.93
N ALA A 82 -0.60 -12.84 7.31
CA ALA A 82 -0.88 -11.76 6.37
C ALA A 82 0.33 -11.48 5.47
N ASN A 83 1.54 -11.45 6.06
CA ASN A 83 2.79 -11.34 5.30
C ASN A 83 2.93 -12.51 4.28
N ALA A 84 2.68 -13.74 4.71
CA ALA A 84 2.71 -14.90 3.82
C ALA A 84 1.67 -14.81 2.68
N LEU A 85 0.47 -14.32 2.97
CA LEU A 85 -0.54 -14.05 1.95
C LEU A 85 -0.08 -12.97 0.96
N TYR A 86 0.53 -11.89 1.45
CA TYR A 86 1.09 -10.85 0.58
C TYR A 86 2.14 -11.41 -0.38
N GLY A 87 3.07 -12.24 0.12
CA GLY A 87 4.05 -12.93 -0.71
C GLY A 87 3.42 -13.81 -1.78
N LEU A 88 2.33 -14.52 -1.45
CA LEU A 88 1.55 -15.28 -2.43
C LEU A 88 0.95 -14.35 -3.50
N LEU A 89 0.31 -13.24 -3.11
CA LEU A 89 -0.29 -12.29 -4.04
C LEU A 89 0.75 -11.73 -5.01
N ARG A 90 1.91 -11.30 -4.50
CA ARG A 90 3.00 -10.75 -5.31
C ARG A 90 3.49 -11.75 -6.35
N ARG A 91 3.75 -12.98 -5.94
CA ARG A 91 4.17 -14.05 -6.86
C ARG A 91 3.09 -14.34 -7.90
N TYR A 92 1.84 -14.53 -7.47
CA TYR A 92 0.74 -14.89 -8.36
C TYR A 92 0.47 -13.80 -9.40
N ILE A 93 0.48 -12.53 -9.00
CA ILE A 93 0.30 -11.40 -9.92
C ILE A 93 1.48 -11.31 -10.89
N GLY A 94 2.71 -11.51 -10.43
CA GLY A 94 3.89 -11.52 -11.30
C GLY A 94 3.87 -12.65 -12.34
N GLU A 95 3.31 -13.81 -12.00
CA GLU A 95 3.23 -14.97 -12.89
C GLU A 95 2.03 -14.91 -13.86
N HIS A 96 0.87 -14.44 -13.40
CA HIS A 96 -0.38 -14.50 -14.16
C HIS A 96 -0.83 -13.16 -14.74
N GLY A 97 -0.32 -12.04 -14.25
CA GLY A 97 -0.74 -10.69 -14.63
C GLY A 97 -2.05 -10.21 -14.01
N TYR A 98 -2.66 -10.98 -13.11
CA TYR A 98 -3.88 -10.62 -12.39
C TYR A 98 -3.91 -11.22 -10.98
N ALA A 99 -4.71 -10.63 -10.09
CA ALA A 99 -4.82 -11.10 -8.71
C ALA A 99 -5.61 -12.42 -8.59
N PRO A 100 -5.25 -13.31 -7.65
CA PRO A 100 -6.05 -14.49 -7.35
C PRO A 100 -7.35 -14.10 -6.64
N THR A 101 -8.40 -14.89 -6.84
CA THR A 101 -9.62 -14.80 -6.05
C THR A 101 -9.39 -15.28 -4.62
N GLN A 102 -10.26 -14.91 -3.68
CA GLN A 102 -10.15 -15.38 -2.28
C GLN A 102 -10.19 -16.91 -2.15
N ARG A 103 -10.93 -17.60 -3.04
CA ARG A 103 -10.98 -19.07 -3.10
C ARG A 103 -9.67 -19.67 -3.60
N GLU A 104 -9.09 -19.11 -4.65
CA GLU A 104 -7.78 -19.52 -5.17
C GLU A 104 -6.69 -19.30 -4.12
N ALA A 105 -6.66 -18.12 -3.48
CA ALA A 105 -5.72 -17.80 -2.42
C ALA A 105 -5.85 -18.77 -1.23
N ALA A 106 -7.06 -19.08 -0.80
CA ALA A 106 -7.28 -20.05 0.29
C ALA A 106 -6.72 -21.43 -0.08
N ARG A 107 -6.96 -21.90 -1.31
CA ARG A 107 -6.44 -23.18 -1.82
C ARG A 107 -4.92 -23.19 -1.87
N LEU A 108 -4.30 -22.13 -2.40
CA LEU A 108 -2.85 -22.01 -2.53
C LEU A 108 -2.13 -21.91 -1.18
N MET A 109 -2.77 -21.26 -0.19
CA MET A 109 -2.26 -21.17 1.18
C MET A 109 -2.56 -22.41 2.03
N GLY A 110 -3.37 -23.35 1.54
CA GLY A 110 -3.85 -24.49 2.33
C GLY A 110 -4.78 -24.09 3.48
N TRP A 111 -5.45 -22.93 3.38
CA TRP A 111 -6.37 -22.45 4.40
C TRP A 111 -7.77 -23.02 4.19
N LYS A 112 -8.37 -23.52 5.28
CA LYS A 112 -9.68 -24.19 5.24
C LYS A 112 -10.84 -23.23 4.90
N SER A 113 -10.68 -21.93 5.15
CA SER A 113 -11.74 -20.94 4.99
C SER A 113 -11.28 -19.74 4.20
N THR A 114 -12.09 -19.33 3.21
CA THR A 114 -11.93 -18.04 2.52
C THR A 114 -12.10 -16.85 3.46
N ASN A 115 -12.76 -17.03 4.60
CA ASN A 115 -12.89 -15.98 5.61
C ASN A 115 -11.54 -15.62 6.25
N THR A 116 -10.63 -16.59 6.39
CA THR A 116 -9.25 -16.35 6.84
C THR A 116 -8.48 -15.50 5.83
N VAL A 117 -8.69 -15.75 4.53
CA VAL A 117 -8.14 -14.90 3.46
C VAL A 117 -8.68 -13.49 3.58
N ARG A 118 -10.02 -13.34 3.62
CA ARG A 118 -10.67 -12.03 3.76
C ARG A 118 -10.12 -11.22 4.93
N HIS A 119 -10.01 -11.83 6.10
CA HIS A 119 -9.48 -11.17 7.29
C HIS A 119 -8.04 -10.69 7.10
N HIS A 120 -7.16 -11.53 6.54
CA HIS A 120 -5.78 -11.10 6.29
C HIS A 120 -5.66 -10.08 5.16
N LEU A 121 -6.54 -10.11 4.15
CA LEU A 121 -6.63 -9.05 3.15
C LEU A 121 -7.05 -7.72 3.77
N GLU A 122 -7.99 -7.71 4.72
CA GLU A 122 -8.38 -6.50 5.45
C GLU A 122 -7.21 -5.92 6.25
N VAL A 123 -6.42 -6.76 6.92
CA VAL A 123 -5.21 -6.32 7.64
C VAL A 123 -4.18 -5.72 6.69
N LEU A 124 -3.93 -6.36 5.54
CA LEU A 124 -3.00 -5.84 4.52
C LEU A 124 -3.48 -4.51 3.91
N GLU A 125 -4.79 -4.35 3.73
CA GLU A 125 -5.40 -3.13 3.21
C GLU A 125 -5.32 -1.99 4.23
N GLN A 126 -5.55 -2.28 5.52
CA GLN A 126 -5.45 -1.31 6.61
C GLN A 126 -4.05 -0.70 6.74
N VAL A 127 -2.99 -1.50 6.57
CA VAL A 127 -1.61 -1.00 6.57
C VAL A 127 -1.19 -0.40 5.22
N GLY A 128 -2.03 -0.52 4.19
CA GLY A 128 -1.78 0.01 2.85
C GLY A 128 -0.86 -0.86 1.99
N LEU A 129 -0.56 -2.12 2.35
CA LEU A 129 0.23 -3.00 1.49
C LEU A 129 -0.51 -3.38 0.20
N ILE A 130 -1.84 -3.44 0.25
CA ILE A 130 -2.71 -3.71 -0.90
C ILE A 130 -3.79 -2.65 -1.03
N GLU A 131 -4.40 -2.59 -2.22
CA GLU A 131 -5.66 -1.88 -2.46
C GLU A 131 -6.63 -2.82 -3.14
N ARG A 132 -7.89 -2.82 -2.70
CA ARG A 132 -8.92 -3.67 -3.27
C ARG A 132 -10.01 -2.83 -3.92
N ASP A 133 -10.40 -3.22 -5.12
CA ASP A 133 -11.63 -2.78 -5.76
C ASP A 133 -12.70 -3.84 -5.50
N TYR A 134 -13.69 -3.48 -4.68
CA TYR A 134 -14.78 -4.37 -4.29
C TYR A 134 -15.82 -4.57 -5.40
N GLY A 135 -15.79 -3.75 -6.45
CA GLY A 135 -16.63 -3.90 -7.64
C GLY A 135 -16.14 -4.97 -8.61
N GLU A 136 -14.88 -5.41 -8.49
CA GLU A 136 -14.28 -6.40 -9.38
C GLU A 136 -13.79 -7.65 -8.63
N ALA A 137 -14.12 -8.84 -9.15
CA ALA A 137 -13.74 -10.10 -8.51
C ALA A 137 -12.23 -10.31 -8.34
N ARG A 138 -11.41 -9.65 -9.18
CA ARG A 138 -9.95 -9.64 -9.15
C ARG A 138 -9.38 -8.23 -8.97
N GLY A 139 -10.19 -7.31 -8.45
CA GLY A 139 -9.80 -5.94 -8.16
C GLY A 139 -8.85 -5.89 -6.96
N LEU A 140 -7.57 -6.18 -7.19
CA LEU A 140 -6.53 -6.05 -6.17
C LEU A 140 -5.24 -5.55 -6.81
N ARG A 141 -4.63 -4.54 -6.19
CA ARG A 141 -3.35 -3.96 -6.62
C ARG A 141 -2.34 -3.98 -5.49
N LEU A 142 -1.06 -4.02 -5.89
CA LEU A 142 0.11 -4.00 -5.01
C LEU A 142 0.92 -2.73 -5.28
N PRO A 143 0.74 -1.65 -4.50
CA PRO A 143 1.30 -0.34 -4.89
C PRO A 143 2.80 -0.21 -4.71
N TYR A 144 3.44 -1.19 -4.09
CA TYR A 144 4.88 -1.26 -3.87
C TYR A 144 5.58 -2.40 -4.64
N ALA A 145 4.82 -3.23 -5.39
CA ALA A 145 5.35 -4.43 -6.05
C ALA A 145 5.91 -4.16 -7.45
#